data_AF-R6DXZ1-F1
#
_entry.id   AF-R6DXZ1-F1
#
_cell.length_a   1.000
_cell.length_b   1.000
_cell.length_c   1.000
_cell.angle_alpha   90.00
_cell.angle_beta   90.00
_cell.angle_gamma   90.00
#
_symmetry.space_group_name_H-M   'P 1'
#
loop_
_entity.id
_entity.type
_entity.pdbx_description
1 polymer ?
#
loop_
_entity_poly.entity_id
_entity_poly.type
_entity_poly.pdbx_seq_one_letter_code
_entity_poly.pdbx_strand_id
1 'polypeptide(L)'
;MDSIVSLPIRIVEWLGQQDDMKDLTFFVEYPPINKAVPLRKAIVAVGIENIEITDKFVANDDGVLEKQEYCRTAMIKANLSICVPFSKGGQACHDIFTRIADALTFRTNLNIEKSGCEDIISDRDTDALMMNGWFLMNVDFCPAASTDENYASFLDKELLCGSHIRNTEIHVTADDKAKWNAPFASGFYIGNGTSSRTVSLGFKPSLVIVMAAGLPAVTVNFTNSTCYSYMAMANDSLTSLGLSLTSTGFRVATNTTDNVTSDLNDAGSSYVYIAFKQ
;
A
#
# COMPACT_ATOMS: atom_id res chain seq x y z
N MET A 1 -9.99 11.66 -14.33
CA MET A 1 -11.32 12.07 -14.85
C MET A 1 -12.26 10.88 -14.95
N ASP A 2 -11.80 9.71 -15.41
CA ASP A 2 -12.64 8.50 -15.54
C ASP A 2 -13.26 8.00 -14.23
N SER A 3 -12.55 8.14 -13.10
CA SER A 3 -13.03 7.64 -11.80
C SER A 3 -14.25 8.40 -11.24
N ILE A 4 -14.37 9.71 -11.49
CA ILE A 4 -15.54 10.50 -11.04
C ILE A 4 -16.79 10.12 -11.85
N VAL A 5 -16.64 9.94 -13.16
CA VAL A 5 -17.74 9.56 -14.06
C VAL A 5 -18.27 8.16 -13.74
N SER A 6 -17.41 7.27 -13.23
CA SER A 6 -17.79 5.90 -12.81
C SER A 6 -18.39 5.80 -11.41
N LEU A 7 -18.40 6.88 -10.62
CA LEU A 7 -18.77 6.83 -9.20
C LEU A 7 -20.24 6.41 -8.97
N PRO A 8 -21.24 6.91 -9.72
CA PRO A 8 -22.62 6.45 -9.58
C PRO A 8 -22.76 4.94 -9.84
N ILE A 9 -22.02 4.40 -10.80
CA ILE A 9 -22.01 2.97 -11.13
C ILE A 9 -21.45 2.16 -9.96
N ARG A 10 -20.34 2.61 -9.37
CA ARG A 10 -19.74 1.94 -8.21
C ARG A 10 -20.65 1.92 -6.99
N ILE A 11 -21.38 3.02 -6.73
CA ILE A 11 -22.37 3.06 -5.65
C ILE A 11 -23.50 2.05 -5.91
N VAL A 12 -24.04 2.03 -7.13
CA VAL A 12 -25.10 1.10 -7.54
C VAL A 12 -24.67 -0.36 -7.41
N GLU A 13 -23.47 -0.70 -7.89
CA GLU A 13 -22.91 -2.05 -7.78
C GLU A 13 -22.77 -2.49 -6.32
N TRP A 14 -22.25 -1.61 -5.46
CA TRP A 14 -22.07 -1.91 -4.04
C TRP A 14 -23.39 -2.04 -3.29
N LEU A 15 -24.36 -1.15 -3.55
CA LEU A 15 -25.71 -1.25 -2.98
C LEU A 15 -26.39 -2.55 -3.42
N GLY A 16 -26.21 -2.97 -4.68
CA GLY A 16 -26.74 -4.22 -5.20
C GLY A 16 -26.13 -5.49 -4.58
N GLN A 17 -24.95 -5.39 -3.97
CA GLN A 17 -24.29 -6.51 -3.28
C GLN A 17 -24.76 -6.68 -1.82
N GLN A 18 -25.51 -5.73 -1.26
CA GLN A 18 -25.95 -5.78 0.13
C GLN A 18 -27.01 -6.88 0.32
N ASP A 19 -26.78 -7.77 1.29
CA ASP A 19 -27.67 -8.92 1.55
C ASP A 19 -29.10 -8.49 1.91
N ASP A 20 -29.23 -7.38 2.61
CA ASP A 20 -30.48 -6.77 3.03
C ASP A 20 -31.11 -5.87 1.98
N MET A 21 -30.61 -5.81 0.73
CA MET A 21 -31.17 -4.99 -0.37
C MET A 21 -31.47 -5.76 -1.65
N LYS A 22 -31.43 -7.10 -1.61
CA LYS A 22 -31.71 -7.98 -2.77
C LYS A 22 -33.13 -7.86 -3.33
N ASP A 23 -34.06 -7.30 -2.56
CA ASP A 23 -35.44 -7.02 -2.98
C ASP A 23 -35.55 -5.76 -3.86
N LEU A 24 -34.51 -4.93 -3.91
CA LEU A 24 -34.43 -3.67 -4.66
C LEU A 24 -33.66 -3.86 -5.96
N THR A 25 -33.97 -3.03 -6.96
CA THR A 25 -33.16 -2.93 -8.18
C THR A 25 -32.54 -1.55 -8.26
N PHE A 26 -31.20 -1.49 -8.24
CA PHE A 26 -30.45 -0.25 -8.33
C PHE A 26 -29.99 0.01 -9.76
N PHE A 27 -30.04 1.27 -10.19
CA PHE A 27 -29.46 1.71 -11.44
C PHE A 27 -28.99 3.17 -11.36
N VAL A 28 -28.17 3.59 -12.31
CA VAL A 28 -27.69 4.98 -12.40
C VAL A 28 -28.75 5.87 -13.02
N GLU A 29 -28.88 7.10 -12.52
CA GLU A 29 -29.85 8.08 -13.04
C GLU A 29 -29.61 8.41 -14.54
N TYR A 30 -28.35 8.33 -14.97
CA TYR A 30 -27.94 8.57 -16.35
C TYR A 30 -27.08 7.44 -16.92
N PRO A 31 -27.34 6.94 -18.15
CA PRO A 31 -28.44 7.32 -19.04
C PRO A 31 -29.82 6.80 -18.55
N PRO A 32 -30.93 7.45 -18.92
CA PRO A 32 -32.26 7.07 -18.46
C PRO A 32 -32.63 5.66 -18.96
N ILE A 33 -32.89 4.74 -18.02
CA ILE A 33 -33.28 3.36 -18.31
C ILE A 33 -34.81 3.26 -18.35
N ASN A 34 -35.34 2.61 -19.38
CA ASN A 34 -36.78 2.34 -19.49
C ASN A 34 -37.26 1.44 -18.34
N LYS A 35 -38.14 1.99 -17.51
CA LYS A 35 -38.77 1.28 -16.38
C LYS A 35 -39.84 0.32 -16.91
N ALA A 36 -39.89 -0.89 -16.37
CA ALA A 36 -40.94 -1.85 -16.73
C ALA A 36 -42.29 -1.39 -16.18
N VAL A 37 -43.32 -1.38 -17.03
CA VAL A 37 -44.69 -0.97 -16.65
C VAL A 37 -45.64 -2.18 -16.77
N PRO A 38 -46.39 -2.56 -15.71
CA PRO A 38 -46.34 -2.03 -14.34
C PRO A 38 -45.09 -2.50 -13.57
N LEU A 39 -44.64 -1.69 -12.61
CA LEU A 39 -43.50 -2.00 -11.75
C LEU A 39 -43.80 -3.22 -10.87
N ARG A 40 -42.99 -4.28 -11.01
CA ARG A 40 -43.12 -5.51 -10.19
C ARG A 40 -42.25 -5.49 -8.93
N LYS A 41 -41.21 -4.67 -8.90
CA LYS A 41 -40.25 -4.52 -7.80
C LYS A 41 -39.98 -3.04 -7.56
N ALA A 42 -39.54 -2.71 -6.35
CA ALA A 42 -39.08 -1.36 -6.05
C ALA A 42 -37.73 -1.12 -6.73
N ILE A 43 -37.57 0.08 -7.27
CA ILE A 43 -36.39 0.49 -8.00
C ILE A 43 -35.81 1.77 -7.41
N VAL A 44 -34.49 1.89 -7.45
CA VAL A 44 -33.77 3.05 -6.93
C VAL A 44 -32.77 3.53 -7.98
N ALA A 45 -32.98 4.75 -8.46
CA ALA A 45 -32.01 5.44 -9.29
C ALA A 45 -31.04 6.22 -8.39
N VAL A 46 -29.73 6.12 -8.64
CA VAL A 46 -28.71 6.88 -7.92
C VAL A 46 -27.96 7.80 -8.88
N GLY A 47 -27.86 9.07 -8.50
CA GLY A 47 -27.14 10.11 -9.23
C GLY A 47 -26.19 10.88 -8.30
N ILE A 48 -25.25 11.62 -8.91
CA ILE A 48 -24.37 12.54 -8.19
C ILE A 48 -24.60 13.93 -8.77
N GLU A 49 -24.96 14.87 -7.89
CA GLU A 49 -25.21 16.25 -8.27
C GLU A 49 -23.93 17.07 -8.29
N ASN A 50 -23.10 16.94 -7.25
CA ASN A 50 -21.87 17.68 -7.10
C ASN A 50 -20.86 16.89 -6.26
N ILE A 51 -19.57 17.07 -6.59
CA ILE A 51 -18.44 16.62 -5.79
C ILE A 51 -17.48 17.80 -5.66
N GLU A 52 -17.25 18.24 -4.42
CA GLU A 52 -16.26 19.25 -4.09
C GLU A 52 -15.11 18.61 -3.32
N ILE A 53 -13.89 18.75 -3.83
CA ILE A 53 -12.68 18.25 -3.18
C ILE A 53 -11.90 19.46 -2.66
N THR A 54 -11.68 19.50 -1.36
CA THR A 54 -10.92 20.55 -0.70
C THR A 54 -9.66 19.96 -0.07
N ASP A 55 -8.55 20.69 -0.14
CA ASP A 55 -7.35 20.34 0.61
C ASP A 55 -7.61 20.61 2.10
N LYS A 56 -7.17 19.70 2.98
CA LYS A 56 -7.37 19.81 4.43
C LYS A 56 -6.35 20.80 4.99
N PHE A 57 -6.81 21.68 5.88
CA PHE A 57 -5.96 22.57 6.65
C PHE A 57 -6.05 22.18 8.12
N VAL A 58 -4.91 22.00 8.78
CA VAL A 58 -4.86 21.69 10.22
C VAL A 58 -4.08 22.79 10.91
N ALA A 59 -4.61 23.24 12.05
CA ALA A 59 -3.91 24.21 12.88
C ALA A 59 -2.67 23.54 13.49
N ASN A 60 -1.49 24.14 13.31
CA ASN A 60 -0.29 23.77 14.04
C ASN A 60 -0.44 24.18 15.53
N ASP A 61 0.53 23.82 16.37
CA ASP A 61 0.52 24.12 17.82
C ASP A 61 0.40 25.63 18.15
N ASP A 62 0.68 26.49 17.16
CA ASP A 62 0.56 27.95 17.24
C ASP A 62 -0.77 28.50 16.70
N GLY A 63 -1.72 27.62 16.34
CA GLY A 63 -3.04 27.99 15.83
C GLY A 63 -3.06 28.46 14.38
N VAL A 64 -1.94 28.37 13.66
CA VAL A 64 -1.83 28.73 12.24
C VAL A 64 -2.29 27.55 11.40
N LEU A 65 -3.28 27.78 10.52
CA LEU A 65 -3.76 26.78 9.58
C LEU A 65 -2.69 26.51 8.51
N GLU A 66 -1.96 25.40 8.67
CA GLU A 66 -1.05 24.93 7.63
C GLU A 66 -1.79 24.02 6.66
N LYS A 67 -1.52 24.22 5.37
CA LYS A 67 -2.07 23.37 4.31
C LYS A 67 -1.47 21.97 4.44
N GLN A 68 -2.30 20.99 4.78
CA GLN A 68 -1.89 19.59 4.64
C GLN A 68 -2.11 19.19 3.19
N GLU A 69 -1.05 19.30 2.38
CA GLU A 69 -1.07 18.86 0.97
C GLU A 69 -1.37 17.35 0.81
N TYR A 70 -1.36 16.61 1.92
CA TYR A 70 -1.46 15.16 2.00
C TYR A 70 -2.83 14.64 2.42
N CYS A 71 -3.69 15.49 2.98
CA CYS A 71 -5.03 15.11 3.42
C CYS A 71 -6.07 15.96 2.68
N ARG A 72 -7.10 15.30 2.15
CA ARG A 72 -8.17 15.95 1.39
C ARG A 72 -9.51 15.56 1.96
N THR A 73 -10.45 16.48 1.89
CA THR A 73 -11.84 16.24 2.27
C THR A 73 -12.69 16.33 1.01
N ALA A 74 -13.56 15.36 0.79
CA ALA A 74 -14.51 15.40 -0.31
C ALA A 74 -15.93 15.55 0.24
N MET A 75 -16.64 16.57 -0.24
CA MET A 75 -18.08 16.72 -0.06
C MET A 75 -18.79 16.19 -1.30
N ILE A 76 -19.69 15.24 -1.11
CA ILE A 76 -20.44 14.58 -2.18
C ILE A 76 -21.92 14.80 -1.94
N LYS A 77 -22.62 15.39 -2.92
CA LYS A 77 -24.07 15.47 -2.93
C LYS A 77 -24.61 14.40 -3.88
N ALA A 78 -25.23 13.36 -3.31
CA ALA A 78 -25.85 12.26 -4.05
C ALA A 78 -27.37 12.39 -4.04
N ASN A 79 -27.99 12.11 -5.19
CA ASN A 79 -29.42 12.17 -5.39
C ASN A 79 -29.96 10.75 -5.60
N LEU A 80 -31.16 10.49 -5.09
CA LEU A 80 -31.84 9.22 -5.20
C LEU A 80 -33.26 9.44 -5.67
N SER A 81 -33.68 8.60 -6.61
CA SER A 81 -35.07 8.51 -7.01
C SER A 81 -35.58 7.10 -6.72
N ILE A 82 -36.48 7.00 -5.73
CA ILE A 82 -37.04 5.74 -5.26
C ILE A 82 -38.42 5.60 -5.88
N CYS A 83 -38.65 4.54 -6.66
CA CYS A 83 -39.98 4.22 -7.19
C CYS A 83 -40.46 2.88 -6.64
N VAL A 84 -41.66 2.87 -6.07
CA VAL A 84 -42.27 1.71 -5.42
C VAL A 84 -43.64 1.42 -6.05
N PRO A 85 -43.99 0.16 -6.32
CA PRO A 85 -45.33 -0.18 -6.81
C PRO A 85 -46.44 0.26 -5.85
N PHE A 86 -47.60 0.71 -6.37
CA PHE A 86 -48.73 1.16 -5.54
C PHE A 86 -49.17 0.15 -4.47
N SER A 87 -49.01 -1.15 -4.74
CA SER A 87 -49.36 -2.24 -3.83
C SER A 87 -48.59 -2.25 -2.50
N LYS A 88 -47.43 -1.59 -2.42
CA LYS A 88 -46.61 -1.52 -1.19
C LYS A 88 -46.85 -0.27 -0.35
N GLY A 89 -47.57 0.73 -0.87
CA GLY A 89 -47.85 1.98 -0.18
C GLY A 89 -46.66 2.95 -0.09
N GLY A 90 -46.94 4.21 0.24
CA GLY A 90 -45.94 5.29 0.26
C GLY A 90 -44.91 5.16 1.38
N GLN A 91 -45.27 4.52 2.50
CA GLN A 91 -44.34 4.28 3.61
C GLN A 91 -43.10 3.48 3.16
N ALA A 92 -43.27 2.55 2.23
CA ALA A 92 -42.18 1.76 1.69
C ALA A 92 -41.09 2.62 1.00
N CYS A 93 -41.43 3.81 0.49
CA CYS A 93 -40.44 4.75 -0.03
C CYS A 93 -39.50 5.25 1.08
N HIS A 94 -40.05 5.62 2.24
CA HIS A 94 -39.26 6.05 3.40
C HIS A 94 -38.45 4.91 4.00
N ASP A 95 -39.02 3.70 4.11
CA ASP A 95 -38.30 2.54 4.62
C ASP A 95 -37.07 2.21 3.76
N ILE A 96 -37.20 2.30 2.43
CA ILE A 96 -36.08 2.11 1.50
C ILE A 96 -35.03 3.22 1.66
N PHE A 97 -35.46 4.48 1.80
CA PHE A 97 -34.55 5.60 2.01
C PHE A 97 -33.72 5.44 3.29
N THR A 98 -34.36 5.07 4.41
CA THR A 98 -33.68 4.82 5.68
C THR A 98 -32.71 3.65 5.58
N ARG A 99 -33.10 2.55 4.94
CA ARG A 99 -32.20 1.40 4.71
C ARG A 99 -30.93 1.79 3.95
N ILE A 100 -31.06 2.64 2.92
CA ILE A 100 -29.91 3.13 2.16
C ILE A 100 -29.05 4.05 3.02
N ALA A 101 -29.66 4.97 3.78
CA ALA A 101 -28.94 5.85 4.70
C ALA A 101 -28.13 5.04 5.73
N ASP A 102 -28.74 4.05 6.37
CA ASP A 102 -28.08 3.18 7.34
C ASP A 102 -26.91 2.42 6.72
N ALA A 103 -27.08 1.86 5.51
CA ALA A 103 -26.00 1.16 4.84
C ALA A 103 -24.83 2.10 4.51
N LEU A 104 -25.12 3.31 4.03
CA LEU A 104 -24.08 4.31 3.74
C LEU A 104 -23.37 4.74 5.03
N THR A 105 -24.09 5.00 6.12
CA THR A 105 -23.50 5.45 7.39
C THR A 105 -22.70 4.36 8.10
N PHE A 106 -23.19 3.12 8.15
CA PHE A 106 -22.59 2.08 9.00
C PHE A 106 -21.66 1.12 8.25
N ARG A 107 -21.73 1.07 6.90
CA ARG A 107 -20.94 0.12 6.10
C ARG A 107 -19.95 0.80 5.16
N THR A 108 -19.89 2.13 5.18
CA THR A 108 -18.92 2.90 4.40
C THR A 108 -18.26 3.96 5.26
N ASN A 109 -17.17 4.56 4.76
CA ASN A 109 -16.52 5.72 5.39
C ASN A 109 -17.19 7.04 5.01
N LEU A 110 -18.38 7.01 4.40
CA LEU A 110 -19.11 8.21 4.06
C LEU A 110 -19.87 8.70 5.29
N ASN A 111 -19.46 9.86 5.82
CA ASN A 111 -20.20 10.48 6.90
C ASN A 111 -21.36 11.30 6.31
N ILE A 112 -22.61 10.92 6.57
CA ILE A 112 -23.77 11.69 6.13
C ILE A 112 -23.89 12.93 7.04
N GLU A 113 -23.61 14.12 6.50
CA GLU A 113 -23.79 15.37 7.24
C GLU A 113 -25.26 15.82 7.24
N LYS A 114 -25.92 15.68 6.09
CA LYS A 114 -27.32 16.07 5.91
C LYS A 114 -28.00 15.12 4.95
N SER A 115 -29.30 14.93 5.15
CA SER A 115 -30.15 14.15 4.26
C SER A 115 -31.52 14.80 4.14
N GLY A 116 -32.17 14.65 3.00
CA GLY A 116 -33.56 15.11 2.82
C GLY A 116 -34.32 14.21 1.85
N CYS A 117 -35.64 14.18 2.01
CA CYS A 117 -36.57 13.54 1.08
C CYS A 117 -37.70 14.52 0.75
N GLU A 118 -38.20 14.44 -0.48
CA GLU A 118 -39.33 15.21 -0.97
C GLU A 118 -40.66 14.48 -0.73
N ASP A 119 -41.77 15.15 -1.06
CA ASP A 119 -43.10 14.54 -1.01
C ASP A 119 -43.23 13.38 -2.00
N ILE A 120 -44.06 12.41 -1.65
CA ILE A 120 -44.32 11.24 -2.49
C ILE A 120 -45.32 11.64 -3.60
N ILE A 121 -44.91 11.45 -4.85
CA ILE A 121 -45.69 11.76 -6.03
C ILE A 121 -46.17 10.46 -6.67
N SER A 122 -47.41 10.41 -7.13
CA SER A 122 -47.91 9.31 -7.96
C SER A 122 -47.48 9.52 -9.41
N ASP A 123 -46.69 8.60 -9.96
CA ASP A 123 -46.34 8.57 -11.37
C ASP A 123 -47.28 7.61 -12.12
N ARG A 124 -48.11 8.18 -12.99
CA ARG A 124 -49.09 7.42 -13.78
C ARG A 124 -48.46 6.67 -14.95
N ASP A 125 -47.30 7.10 -15.41
CA ASP A 125 -46.62 6.49 -16.55
C ASP A 125 -45.93 5.18 -16.13
N THR A 126 -45.55 5.07 -14.86
CA THR A 126 -44.88 3.88 -14.29
C THR A 126 -45.73 3.06 -13.33
N ASP A 127 -46.96 3.52 -13.05
CA ASP A 127 -47.91 2.93 -12.10
C ASP A 127 -47.27 2.72 -10.71
N ALA A 128 -46.60 3.76 -10.22
CA ALA A 128 -45.80 3.72 -8.99
C ALA A 128 -45.84 5.01 -8.18
N LEU A 129 -45.47 4.89 -6.91
CA LEU A 129 -45.16 5.99 -6.01
C LEU A 129 -43.68 6.32 -6.13
N MET A 130 -43.38 7.59 -6.38
CA MET A 130 -42.02 8.11 -6.55
C MET A 130 -41.70 9.05 -5.41
N MET A 131 -40.49 8.92 -4.85
CA MET A 131 -39.95 9.83 -3.84
C MET A 131 -38.51 10.15 -4.22
N ASN A 132 -38.18 11.44 -4.27
CA ASN A 132 -36.81 11.88 -4.43
C ASN A 132 -36.18 12.12 -3.06
N GLY A 133 -34.91 11.81 -2.94
CA GLY A 133 -34.12 12.10 -1.75
C GLY A 133 -32.69 12.47 -2.12
N TRP A 134 -31.99 13.03 -1.16
CA TRP A 134 -30.60 13.43 -1.32
C TRP A 134 -29.80 13.20 -0.03
N PHE A 135 -28.52 12.92 -0.20
CA PHE A 135 -27.53 12.83 0.87
C PHE A 135 -26.38 13.79 0.59
N LEU A 136 -26.04 14.61 1.58
CA LEU A 136 -24.79 15.36 1.62
C LEU A 136 -23.82 14.60 2.51
N MET A 137 -22.76 14.08 1.90
CA MET A 137 -21.79 13.21 2.54
C MET A 137 -20.42 13.87 2.56
N ASN A 138 -19.73 13.76 3.67
CA ASN A 138 -18.37 14.21 3.87
C ASN A 138 -17.45 13.00 4.08
N VAL A 139 -16.29 13.04 3.45
CA VAL A 139 -15.27 12.00 3.56
C VAL A 139 -13.91 12.63 3.81
N ASP A 140 -13.28 12.22 4.92
CA ASP A 140 -11.91 12.59 5.24
C ASP A 140 -10.95 11.53 4.67
N PHE A 141 -10.07 11.96 3.77
CA PHE A 141 -9.06 11.12 3.16
C PHE A 141 -7.69 11.53 3.66
N CYS A 142 -7.39 11.13 4.91
CA CYS A 142 -6.07 11.30 5.49
C CYS A 142 -5.36 9.94 5.58
N PRO A 143 -4.32 9.67 4.75
CA PRO A 143 -3.65 8.37 4.67
C PRO A 143 -3.05 7.89 6.01
N ALA A 144 -2.66 8.83 6.87
CA ALA A 144 -2.09 8.54 8.19
C ALA A 144 -3.13 8.15 9.24
N ALA A 145 -4.41 8.48 9.02
CA ALA A 145 -5.50 8.21 9.97
C ALA A 145 -6.43 7.07 9.52
N SER A 146 -6.32 6.59 8.28
CA SER A 146 -7.11 5.45 7.81
C SER A 146 -6.49 4.12 8.29
N THR A 147 -6.52 3.88 9.60
CA THR A 147 -6.21 2.58 10.20
C THR A 147 -7.39 1.61 10.12
N ASP A 148 -8.55 2.05 9.63
CA ASP A 148 -9.73 1.19 9.52
C ASP A 148 -9.58 0.20 8.37
N GLU A 149 -9.45 -1.07 8.73
CA GLU A 149 -9.12 -2.16 7.82
C GLU A 149 -10.18 -2.46 6.77
N ASN A 150 -11.43 -1.99 6.89
CA ASN A 150 -12.45 -2.22 5.87
C ASN A 150 -13.64 -1.27 5.98
N TYR A 151 -13.65 -0.25 5.11
CA TYR A 151 -14.88 0.40 4.65
C TYR A 151 -14.66 0.85 3.22
N ALA A 152 -15.51 0.40 2.31
CA ALA A 152 -15.36 0.66 0.88
C ALA A 152 -15.49 2.16 0.60
N SER A 153 -14.40 2.79 0.15
CA SER A 153 -14.50 4.11 -0.50
C SER A 153 -14.75 3.93 -1.99
N PHE A 154 -15.82 4.55 -2.50
CA PHE A 154 -16.17 4.57 -3.92
C PHE A 154 -15.20 5.42 -4.76
N LEU A 155 -14.23 6.08 -4.13
CA LEU A 155 -13.24 6.90 -4.80
C LEU A 155 -11.93 6.12 -4.96
N ASP A 156 -11.30 6.31 -6.12
CA ASP A 156 -9.99 5.73 -6.39
C ASP A 156 -8.92 6.43 -5.54
N LYS A 157 -8.08 5.64 -4.86
CA LYS A 157 -6.97 6.15 -4.04
C LYS A 157 -5.99 6.96 -4.88
N GLU A 158 -5.76 6.57 -6.13
CA GLU A 158 -4.83 7.27 -7.02
C GLU A 158 -5.36 8.65 -7.47
N LEU A 159 -6.68 8.83 -7.56
CA LEU A 159 -7.31 10.14 -7.81
C LEU A 159 -7.08 11.11 -6.64
N LEU A 160 -7.11 10.60 -5.41
CA LEU A 160 -7.17 11.41 -4.20
C LEU A 160 -5.79 11.74 -3.64
N CYS A 161 -4.91 10.74 -3.58
CA CYS A 161 -3.56 10.86 -3.02
C CYS A 161 -2.48 10.30 -3.96
N GLY A 162 -2.70 10.31 -5.28
CA GLY A 162 -1.75 9.79 -6.27
C GLY A 162 -0.37 10.45 -6.20
N SER A 163 -0.27 11.75 -5.87
CA SER A 163 1.02 12.42 -5.66
C SER A 163 1.76 11.88 -4.43
N HIS A 164 1.04 11.50 -3.37
CA HIS A 164 1.60 10.88 -2.19
C HIS A 164 2.01 9.42 -2.49
N ILE A 165 1.11 8.60 -3.04
CA ILE A 165 1.39 7.19 -3.38
C ILE A 165 2.59 7.05 -4.33
N ARG A 166 2.79 8.03 -5.22
CA ARG A 166 3.91 8.08 -6.18
C ARG A 166 5.14 8.80 -5.64
N ASN A 167 5.12 9.29 -4.40
CA ASN A 167 6.26 9.97 -3.78
C ASN A 167 7.31 8.94 -3.33
N THR A 168 8.33 8.75 -4.16
CA THR A 168 9.45 7.85 -3.90
C THR A 168 10.46 8.37 -2.87
N GLU A 169 10.34 9.63 -2.42
CA GLU A 169 11.17 10.16 -1.33
C GLU A 169 10.68 9.71 0.05
N ILE A 170 9.36 9.49 0.18
CA ILE A 170 8.72 9.08 1.44
C ILE A 170 8.36 7.58 1.43
N HIS A 171 7.98 7.04 0.27
CA HIS A 171 7.69 5.62 0.13
C HIS A 171 8.94 4.82 -0.22
N VAL A 172 9.09 3.67 0.47
CA VAL A 172 10.10 2.66 0.17
C VAL A 172 9.91 2.19 -1.27
N THR A 173 10.94 2.35 -2.10
CA THR A 173 10.90 1.90 -3.49
C THR A 173 10.91 0.37 -3.56
N ALA A 174 10.54 -0.19 -4.72
CA ALA A 174 10.62 -1.63 -4.93
C ALA A 174 12.06 -2.17 -4.76
N ASP A 175 13.05 -1.38 -5.18
CA ASP A 175 14.47 -1.72 -5.04
C ASP A 175 14.94 -1.67 -3.59
N ASP A 176 14.52 -0.65 -2.82
CA ASP A 176 14.81 -0.58 -1.38
C ASP A 176 14.19 -1.75 -0.63
N LYS A 177 12.94 -2.11 -0.97
CA LYS A 177 12.26 -3.27 -0.38
C LYS A 177 12.97 -4.58 -0.71
N ALA A 178 13.49 -4.74 -1.93
CA ALA A 178 14.27 -5.91 -2.32
C ALA A 178 15.58 -6.03 -1.53
N LYS A 179 16.26 -4.90 -1.27
CA LYS A 179 17.45 -4.84 -0.41
C LYS A 179 17.13 -5.21 1.03
N TRP A 180 16.05 -4.66 1.60
CA TRP A 180 15.66 -4.90 2.98
C TRP A 180 15.26 -6.36 3.25
N ASN A 181 14.60 -7.01 2.28
CA ASN A 181 14.20 -8.41 2.41
C ASN A 181 15.35 -9.40 2.25
N ALA A 182 16.48 -8.98 1.66
CA ALA A 182 17.65 -9.82 1.47
C ALA A 182 18.96 -9.03 1.71
N PRO A 183 19.21 -8.55 2.94
CA PRO A 183 20.22 -7.52 3.23
C PRO A 183 21.66 -8.02 3.18
N PHE A 184 21.87 -9.34 3.17
CA PHE A 184 23.20 -9.94 3.05
C PHE A 184 23.15 -11.21 2.20
N ALA A 185 24.30 -11.61 1.68
CA ALA A 185 24.55 -12.93 1.13
C ALA A 185 25.56 -13.65 2.02
N SER A 186 25.30 -14.90 2.35
CA SER A 186 26.24 -15.77 3.05
C SER A 186 26.55 -16.99 2.20
N GLY A 187 27.71 -17.59 2.45
CA GLY A 187 28.16 -18.76 1.72
C GLY A 187 29.52 -19.23 2.19
N PHE A 188 30.15 -20.07 1.38
CA PHE A 188 31.49 -20.55 1.64
C PHE A 188 32.31 -20.65 0.36
N TYR A 189 33.63 -20.70 0.50
CA TYR A 189 34.55 -21.07 -0.57
C TYR A 189 35.64 -21.99 -0.01
N ILE A 190 36.24 -22.79 -0.89
CA ILE A 190 37.39 -23.64 -0.54
C ILE A 190 38.63 -22.96 -1.08
N GLY A 191 39.62 -22.65 -0.24
CA GLY A 191 40.88 -22.04 -0.67
C GLY A 191 41.63 -22.93 -1.66
N ASN A 192 42.34 -22.29 -2.60
CA ASN A 192 43.04 -22.98 -3.70
C ASN A 192 44.56 -22.84 -3.64
N GLY A 193 45.11 -22.21 -2.60
CA GLY A 193 46.55 -21.99 -2.43
C GLY A 193 47.18 -21.00 -3.41
N THR A 194 46.40 -20.34 -4.26
CA THR A 194 46.93 -19.29 -5.16
C THR A 194 47.19 -18.00 -4.38
N SER A 195 48.05 -17.12 -4.91
CA SER A 195 48.40 -15.84 -4.26
C SER A 195 47.17 -14.98 -3.94
N SER A 196 46.14 -15.05 -4.77
CA SER A 196 44.83 -14.48 -4.48
C SER A 196 43.71 -15.23 -5.19
N ARG A 197 42.49 -15.03 -4.72
CA ARG A 197 41.25 -15.56 -5.27
C ARG A 197 40.15 -14.50 -5.19
N THR A 198 39.36 -14.39 -6.25
CA THR A 198 38.12 -13.59 -6.24
C THR A 198 36.91 -14.49 -6.00
N VAL A 199 36.01 -14.07 -5.12
CA VAL A 199 34.70 -14.67 -4.88
C VAL A 199 33.65 -13.70 -5.43
N SER A 200 32.90 -14.14 -6.44
CA SER A 200 31.86 -13.33 -7.08
C SER A 200 30.51 -13.54 -6.39
N LEU A 201 29.86 -12.43 -6.04
CA LEU A 201 28.54 -12.35 -5.42
C LEU A 201 27.49 -11.73 -6.34
N GLY A 202 27.91 -11.11 -7.45
CA GLY A 202 27.05 -10.39 -8.39
C GLY A 202 26.70 -8.96 -7.95
N PHE A 203 27.21 -8.49 -6.81
CA PHE A 203 27.05 -7.12 -6.32
C PHE A 203 28.32 -6.64 -5.60
N LYS A 204 28.52 -5.33 -5.48
CA LYS A 204 29.56 -4.74 -4.64
C LYS A 204 29.09 -4.75 -3.18
N PRO A 205 29.71 -5.54 -2.29
CA PRO A 205 29.32 -5.57 -0.87
C PRO A 205 29.75 -4.29 -0.14
N SER A 206 29.04 -3.93 0.93
CA SER A 206 29.37 -2.79 1.82
C SER A 206 30.26 -3.19 2.99
N LEU A 207 30.10 -4.43 3.44
CA LEU A 207 30.90 -5.08 4.47
C LEU A 207 31.01 -6.56 4.13
N VAL A 208 32.22 -7.11 4.22
CA VAL A 208 32.48 -8.54 4.12
C VAL A 208 33.22 -9.01 5.36
N ILE A 209 32.76 -10.11 5.94
CA ILE A 209 33.46 -10.83 7.01
C ILE A 209 33.74 -12.23 6.49
N VAL A 210 34.99 -12.68 6.62
CA VAL A 210 35.47 -14.00 6.20
C VAL A 210 36.13 -14.70 7.39
N MET A 211 35.88 -16.00 7.55
CA MET A 211 36.51 -16.82 8.58
C MET A 211 36.76 -18.25 8.07
N ALA A 212 37.89 -18.87 8.43
CA ALA A 212 38.12 -20.28 8.18
C ALA A 212 37.21 -21.15 9.05
N ALA A 213 36.54 -22.13 8.43
CA ALA A 213 35.67 -23.06 9.13
C ALA A 213 36.50 -24.04 9.96
N GLY A 214 36.15 -24.20 11.25
CA GLY A 214 36.80 -25.17 12.14
C GLY A 214 38.15 -24.72 12.73
N LEU A 215 38.58 -23.49 12.45
CA LEU A 215 39.78 -22.88 13.05
C LEU A 215 39.42 -21.68 13.92
N PRO A 216 40.18 -21.39 14.99
CA PRO A 216 40.03 -20.14 15.72
C PRO A 216 40.39 -18.96 14.83
N ALA A 217 39.90 -17.76 15.16
CA ALA A 217 40.19 -16.55 14.37
C ALA A 217 41.70 -16.26 14.25
N VAL A 218 42.48 -16.65 15.27
CA VAL A 218 43.94 -16.48 15.29
C VAL A 218 44.58 -17.71 15.94
N THR A 219 45.71 -18.18 15.39
CA THR A 219 46.56 -19.21 15.98
C THR A 219 48.01 -18.71 16.08
N VAL A 220 48.65 -18.97 17.22
CA VAL A 220 50.05 -18.58 17.46
C VAL A 220 50.94 -19.82 17.44
N ASN A 221 52.03 -19.76 16.68
CA ASN A 221 53.08 -20.77 16.66
C ASN A 221 54.31 -20.22 17.41
N PHE A 222 54.44 -20.61 18.68
CA PHE A 222 55.55 -20.16 19.53
C PHE A 222 56.91 -20.69 19.10
N THR A 223 56.98 -21.87 18.49
CA THR A 223 58.24 -22.47 18.01
C THR A 223 58.84 -21.64 16.88
N ASN A 224 58.02 -21.20 15.94
CA ASN A 224 58.46 -20.41 14.78
C ASN A 224 58.32 -18.90 15.01
N SER A 225 57.80 -18.48 16.17
CA SER A 225 57.47 -17.08 16.46
C SER A 225 56.55 -16.43 15.42
N THR A 226 55.61 -17.21 14.86
CA THR A 226 54.64 -16.76 13.85
C THR A 226 53.21 -16.79 14.36
N CYS A 227 52.33 -16.01 13.73
CA CYS A 227 50.91 -15.90 14.03
C CYS A 227 50.11 -16.01 12.73
N TYR A 228 49.01 -16.76 12.75
CA TYR A 228 48.11 -16.94 11.62
C TYR A 228 46.74 -16.34 11.97
N SER A 229 46.24 -15.43 11.15
CA SER A 229 44.87 -14.93 11.19
C SER A 229 44.04 -15.67 10.15
N TYR A 230 42.98 -16.32 10.62
CA TYR A 230 42.01 -17.03 9.80
C TYR A 230 40.70 -16.26 9.66
N MET A 231 40.66 -15.01 10.12
CA MET A 231 39.53 -14.10 10.00
C MET A 231 39.98 -12.77 9.38
N ALA A 232 39.11 -12.19 8.56
CA ALA A 232 39.31 -10.86 8.00
C ALA A 232 37.97 -10.15 7.77
N MET A 233 38.01 -8.82 7.81
CA MET A 233 36.87 -7.97 7.47
C MET A 233 37.28 -6.83 6.55
N ALA A 234 36.37 -6.41 5.69
CA ALA A 234 36.59 -5.32 4.76
C ALA A 234 35.30 -4.52 4.57
N ASN A 235 35.41 -3.20 4.63
CA ASN A 235 34.38 -2.27 4.16
C ASN A 235 34.96 -1.39 3.04
N ASP A 236 34.18 -0.40 2.59
CA ASP A 236 34.59 0.50 1.50
C ASP A 236 35.84 1.35 1.82
N SER A 237 36.15 1.58 3.09
CA SER A 237 37.22 2.49 3.52
C SER A 237 38.44 1.78 4.10
N LEU A 238 38.25 0.61 4.71
CA LEU A 238 39.26 -0.10 5.51
C LEU A 238 39.15 -1.62 5.29
N THR A 239 40.31 -2.27 5.26
CA THR A 239 40.40 -3.71 5.03
C THR A 239 41.42 -4.37 5.94
N SER A 240 41.10 -5.53 6.49
CA SER A 240 42.09 -6.43 7.09
C SER A 240 43.08 -6.93 6.02
N LEU A 241 44.29 -7.30 6.45
CA LEU A 241 45.31 -7.87 5.59
C LEU A 241 44.75 -9.07 4.80
N GLY A 242 44.97 -9.12 3.49
CA GLY A 242 44.57 -10.25 2.65
C GLY A 242 43.11 -10.24 2.18
N LEU A 243 42.28 -9.25 2.55
CA LEU A 243 40.91 -9.11 2.04
C LEU A 243 40.74 -7.74 1.35
N SER A 244 40.03 -7.70 0.22
CA SER A 244 39.68 -6.44 -0.45
C SER A 244 38.35 -6.57 -1.19
N LEU A 245 37.56 -5.50 -1.25
CA LEU A 245 36.28 -5.50 -1.98
C LEU A 245 36.50 -5.32 -3.50
N THR A 246 35.56 -5.84 -4.28
CA THR A 246 35.52 -5.67 -5.74
C THR A 246 34.13 -5.20 -6.18
N SER A 247 33.97 -4.77 -7.43
CA SER A 247 32.66 -4.31 -7.95
C SER A 247 31.57 -5.39 -7.97
N THR A 248 31.94 -6.67 -7.86
CA THR A 248 31.00 -7.80 -7.96
C THR A 248 31.19 -8.83 -6.85
N GLY A 249 31.91 -8.50 -5.77
CA GLY A 249 32.18 -9.42 -4.67
C GLY A 249 33.42 -9.00 -3.87
N PHE A 250 34.30 -9.94 -3.55
CA PHE A 250 35.54 -9.66 -2.80
C PHE A 250 36.70 -10.55 -3.26
N ARG A 251 37.92 -10.14 -2.91
CA ARG A 251 39.16 -10.87 -3.18
C ARG A 251 39.84 -11.21 -1.86
N VAL A 252 40.25 -12.46 -1.73
CA VAL A 252 41.02 -13.01 -0.61
C VAL A 252 42.41 -13.40 -1.07
N ALA A 253 43.38 -13.32 -0.17
CA ALA A 253 44.78 -13.64 -0.42
C ALA A 253 45.42 -14.14 0.87
N THR A 254 46.42 -15.00 0.72
CA THR A 254 47.34 -15.31 1.81
C THR A 254 48.47 -14.28 1.78
N ASN A 255 48.53 -13.43 2.80
CA ASN A 255 49.47 -12.31 2.90
C ASN A 255 50.17 -12.33 4.26
N THR A 256 51.50 -12.23 4.25
CA THR A 256 52.32 -12.13 5.46
C THR A 256 52.86 -10.72 5.61
N THR A 257 52.74 -10.16 6.81
CA THR A 257 53.38 -8.90 7.22
C THR A 257 54.05 -9.15 8.56
N ASP A 258 55.35 -8.92 8.62
CA ASP A 258 56.21 -9.33 9.73
C ASP A 258 56.00 -10.82 10.05
N ASN A 259 55.61 -11.13 11.29
CA ASN A 259 55.37 -12.49 11.77
C ASN A 259 53.89 -12.89 11.73
N VAL A 260 53.02 -12.07 11.13
CA VAL A 260 51.57 -12.32 11.05
C VAL A 260 51.17 -12.64 9.63
N THR A 261 50.59 -13.82 9.41
CA THR A 261 50.05 -14.26 8.13
C THR A 261 48.53 -14.24 8.18
N SER A 262 47.90 -13.45 7.32
CA SER A 262 46.48 -13.60 7.02
C SER A 262 46.34 -14.75 6.03
N ASP A 263 45.70 -15.83 6.44
CA ASP A 263 45.63 -17.08 5.67
C ASP A 263 44.21 -17.38 5.24
N LEU A 264 43.75 -16.64 4.23
CA LEU A 264 42.38 -16.64 3.74
C LEU A 264 42.18 -17.47 2.46
N ASN A 265 43.23 -18.12 1.95
CA ASN A 265 43.16 -18.87 0.70
C ASN A 265 44.03 -20.13 0.70
N ASP A 266 44.26 -20.73 1.87
CA ASP A 266 45.04 -21.96 1.99
C ASP A 266 44.37 -23.13 1.23
N ALA A 267 45.19 -23.98 0.63
CA ALA A 267 44.71 -25.02 -0.27
C ALA A 267 43.90 -26.09 0.47
N GLY A 268 42.63 -26.26 0.10
CA GLY A 268 41.74 -27.26 0.71
C GLY A 268 41.07 -26.82 2.01
N SER A 269 41.46 -25.67 2.55
CA SER A 269 40.80 -25.06 3.72
C SER A 269 39.47 -24.44 3.32
N SER A 270 38.42 -24.66 4.13
CA SER A 270 37.09 -24.11 3.88
C SER A 270 36.91 -22.80 4.64
N TYR A 271 36.31 -21.80 3.99
CA TYR A 271 36.08 -20.48 4.56
C TYR A 271 34.62 -20.09 4.39
N VAL A 272 34.01 -19.57 5.45
CA VAL A 272 32.66 -19.00 5.44
C VAL A 272 32.73 -17.49 5.30
N TYR A 273 31.72 -16.91 4.66
CA TYR A 273 31.61 -15.46 4.55
C TYR A 273 30.18 -14.98 4.76
N ILE A 274 30.09 -13.73 5.21
CA ILE A 274 28.86 -12.93 5.21
C ILE A 274 29.19 -11.60 4.53
N ALA A 275 28.41 -11.25 3.52
CA ALA A 275 28.59 -10.06 2.71
C ALA A 275 27.30 -9.23 2.69
N PHE A 276 27.35 -8.02 3.20
CA PHE A 276 26.21 -7.11 3.27
C PHE A 276 26.03 -6.36 1.96
N LYS A 277 24.78 -6.23 1.53
CA LYS A 277 24.41 -5.41 0.36
C LYS A 277 24.37 -3.92 0.75
N GLN A 278 24.46 -3.07 -0.25
CA GLN A 278 24.14 -1.64 -0.19
C GLN A 278 22.68 -1.42 -0.58
#